data_AF-A0A1A9NI93-F1
#
_entry.id   AF-A0A1A9NI93-F1
#
_cell.length_a   1.000
_cell.length_b   1.000
_cell.length_c   1.000
_cell.angle_alpha   90.00
_cell.angle_beta   90.00
_cell.angle_gamma   90.00
#
_symmetry.space_group_name_H-M   'P 1'
#
loop_
_entity.id
_entity.type
_entity.pdbx_description
1 polymer ?
#
loop_
_entity_poly.entity_id
_entity_poly.type
_entity_poly.pdbx_seq_one_letter_code
_entity_poly.pdbx_strand_id
1 'polypeptide(L)'
;MMLAGGDQQLRWAVEIESTGLEKRNLEDLLQGLGFDLIEGVKYLAFTSPEIENCGSAPEVYEKAKLVRDAFIGAANIDHDFALGAVIDYSSQVPIRHVFAEASAGAMATASAVGEAIISPPSGLSENELEQWKAYRKEEEYQARLESQHSRLIPAYTNVNAAKMMELLATKNFSSETLYRIYELAEGHPDNRKSFHAQFGITWDEFNRFRDAVHNPAVTGDWARHAYHDTPRTSNPMTKGEAESFVRKIANQWLQSLV
;
A
#
# COMPACT_ATOMS: atom_id res chain seq x y z
N MET A 1 -23.09 36.08 -9.82
CA MET A 1 -23.34 34.72 -10.34
C MET A 1 -22.87 33.76 -9.25
N MET A 2 -23.75 33.46 -8.29
CA MET A 2 -23.48 32.52 -7.20
C MET A 2 -23.80 31.12 -7.72
N LEU A 3 -22.82 30.22 -7.71
CA LEU A 3 -23.07 28.81 -7.95
C LEU A 3 -23.77 28.26 -6.71
N ALA A 4 -25.02 27.85 -6.87
CA ALA A 4 -25.73 27.06 -5.89
C ALA A 4 -25.03 25.70 -5.78
N GLY A 5 -24.07 25.59 -4.86
CA GLY A 5 -23.62 24.31 -4.34
C GLY A 5 -24.79 23.74 -3.55
N GLY A 6 -25.65 22.96 -4.20
CA GLY A 6 -26.62 22.15 -3.49
C GLY A 6 -25.83 21.24 -2.58
N ASP A 7 -26.09 21.29 -1.26
CA ASP A 7 -25.64 20.27 -0.33
C ASP A 7 -26.02 18.92 -0.94
N GLN A 8 -25.02 18.22 -1.48
CA GLN A 8 -25.24 16.89 -2.00
C GLN A 8 -25.53 16.03 -0.79
N GLN A 9 -26.80 15.67 -0.63
CA GLN A 9 -27.25 14.89 0.51
C GLN A 9 -26.52 13.55 0.49
N LEU A 10 -25.71 13.32 1.51
CA LEU A 10 -25.02 12.05 1.76
C LEU A 10 -26.04 10.91 1.71
N ARG A 11 -25.76 9.88 0.92
CA ARG A 11 -26.56 8.67 0.80
C ARG A 11 -25.91 7.50 1.51
N TRP A 12 -24.60 7.33 1.40
CA TRP A 12 -23.90 6.13 1.84
C TRP A 12 -22.69 6.46 2.72
N ALA A 13 -22.51 5.70 3.79
CA ALA A 13 -21.26 5.69 4.54
C ALA A 13 -20.97 4.30 5.08
N VAL A 14 -19.74 4.06 5.49
CA VAL A 14 -19.32 2.76 6.05
C VAL A 14 -18.69 2.98 7.41
N GLU A 15 -19.26 2.36 8.45
CA GLU A 15 -18.73 2.43 9.80
C GLU A 15 -17.35 1.74 9.89
N ILE A 16 -16.49 2.30 10.73
CA ILE A 16 -15.21 1.73 11.14
C ILE A 16 -15.43 1.16 12.55
N GLU A 17 -15.57 -0.16 12.64
CA GLU A 17 -15.88 -0.84 13.91
C GLU A 17 -14.70 -0.79 14.87
N SER A 18 -13.47 -0.94 14.36
CA SER A 18 -12.23 -0.81 15.12
C SER A 18 -11.09 -0.31 14.23
N THR A 19 -10.11 0.33 14.86
CA THR A 19 -8.84 0.77 14.26
C THR A 19 -7.83 0.99 15.39
N GLY A 20 -6.55 0.69 15.12
CA GLY A 20 -5.44 1.00 16.02
C GLY A 20 -4.87 2.42 15.83
N LEU A 21 -5.37 3.17 14.85
CA LEU A 21 -4.84 4.48 14.46
C LEU A 21 -5.47 5.62 15.27
N GLU A 22 -4.69 6.67 15.52
CA GLU A 22 -5.27 7.92 16.03
C GLU A 22 -6.14 8.59 14.95
N LYS A 23 -7.24 9.23 15.38
CA LYS A 23 -8.27 9.83 14.50
C LYS A 23 -7.68 10.68 13.37
N ARG A 24 -6.75 11.59 13.69
CA ARG A 24 -6.09 12.45 12.69
C ARG A 24 -5.33 11.64 11.63
N ASN A 25 -4.59 10.61 12.06
CA ASN A 25 -3.84 9.76 11.12
C ASN A 25 -4.78 8.95 10.23
N LEU A 26 -5.85 8.39 10.80
CA LEU A 26 -6.87 7.70 10.03
C LEU A 26 -7.52 8.62 8.98
N GLU A 27 -7.90 9.83 9.38
CA GLU A 27 -8.49 10.85 8.51
C GLU A 27 -7.56 11.19 7.34
N ASP A 28 -6.30 11.55 7.62
CA ASP A 28 -5.33 11.91 6.57
C ASP A 28 -5.03 10.72 5.62
N LEU A 29 -5.03 9.48 6.13
CA LEU A 29 -4.85 8.27 5.31
C LEU A 29 -6.05 8.01 4.40
N LEU A 30 -7.27 8.11 4.92
CA LEU A 30 -8.50 7.96 4.13
C LEU A 30 -8.63 9.06 3.09
N GLN A 31 -8.27 10.30 3.44
CA GLN A 31 -8.27 11.42 2.51
C GLN A 31 -7.28 11.21 1.36
N GLY A 32 -6.10 10.63 1.66
CA GLY A 32 -5.14 10.22 0.63
C GLY A 32 -5.69 9.18 -0.36
N LEU A 33 -6.73 8.44 0.02
CA LEU A 33 -7.45 7.50 -0.83
C LEU A 33 -8.71 8.11 -1.48
N GLY A 34 -9.02 9.38 -1.21
CA GLY A 34 -10.22 10.07 -1.70
C GLY A 34 -11.48 9.82 -0.89
N PHE A 35 -11.36 9.45 0.38
CA PHE A 35 -12.47 9.27 1.31
C PHE A 35 -12.47 10.33 2.40
N ASP A 36 -13.66 10.78 2.78
CA ASP A 36 -13.86 11.70 3.90
C ASP A 36 -14.27 10.92 5.15
N LEU A 37 -13.65 11.26 6.29
CA LEU A 37 -14.03 10.73 7.60
C LEU A 37 -15.15 11.58 8.19
N ILE A 38 -16.23 10.93 8.62
CA ILE A 38 -17.40 11.58 9.20
C ILE A 38 -17.79 10.94 10.53
N GLU A 39 -18.58 11.67 11.33
CA GLU A 39 -19.25 11.09 12.49
C GLU A 39 -20.42 10.22 11.99
N GLY A 40 -20.34 8.90 12.21
CA GLY A 40 -21.41 7.98 11.87
C GLY A 40 -22.50 7.91 12.95
N VAL A 41 -23.40 6.92 12.83
CA VAL A 41 -24.49 6.76 13.80
C VAL A 41 -23.98 6.24 15.15
N LYS A 42 -23.08 5.25 15.12
CA LYS A 42 -22.52 4.62 16.32
C LYS A 42 -21.00 4.73 16.40
N TYR A 43 -20.34 4.67 15.26
CA TYR A 43 -18.88 4.72 15.13
C TYR A 43 -18.50 5.82 14.14
N LEU A 44 -17.21 6.14 14.05
CA LEU A 44 -16.70 6.88 12.90
C LEU A 44 -17.07 6.13 11.62
N ALA A 45 -17.36 6.87 10.56
CA ALA A 45 -17.66 6.30 9.27
C ALA A 45 -16.89 7.04 8.19
N PHE A 46 -16.74 6.42 7.02
CA PHE A 46 -16.16 7.08 5.87
C PHE A 46 -17.10 7.02 4.67
N THR A 47 -16.98 8.02 3.79
CA THR A 47 -17.72 8.12 2.53
C THR A 47 -16.79 8.62 1.43
N SER A 48 -17.22 8.53 0.18
CA SER A 48 -16.56 9.13 -0.97
C SER A 48 -17.53 9.30 -2.12
N PRO A 49 -17.23 10.15 -3.11
CA PRO A 49 -18.04 10.23 -4.33
C PRO A 49 -18.26 8.87 -5.01
N GLU A 50 -17.30 7.94 -4.92
CA GLU A 50 -17.45 6.59 -5.47
C GLU A 50 -18.46 5.75 -4.68
N ILE A 51 -18.42 5.82 -3.34
CA ILE A 51 -19.40 5.17 -2.46
C ILE A 51 -20.80 5.73 -2.72
N GLU A 52 -20.93 7.05 -2.85
CA GLU A 52 -22.21 7.73 -3.13
C GLU A 52 -22.84 7.30 -4.46
N ASN A 53 -22.02 6.94 -5.45
CA ASN A 53 -22.47 6.45 -6.75
C ASN A 53 -22.91 4.98 -6.76
N CYS A 54 -22.73 4.24 -5.67
CA CYS A 54 -23.16 2.85 -5.60
C CYS A 54 -24.69 2.72 -5.57
N GLY A 55 -25.19 1.68 -6.25
CA GLY A 55 -26.62 1.41 -6.35
C GLY A 55 -27.22 0.80 -5.08
N SER A 56 -26.41 0.05 -4.33
CA SER A 56 -26.86 -0.77 -3.20
C SER A 56 -25.83 -0.87 -2.06
N ALA A 57 -26.29 -1.20 -0.85
CA ALA A 57 -25.41 -1.40 0.31
C ALA A 57 -24.35 -2.51 0.10
N PRO A 58 -24.65 -3.66 -0.55
CA PRO A 58 -23.62 -4.65 -0.87
C PRO A 58 -22.50 -4.11 -1.77
N GLU A 59 -22.82 -3.27 -2.77
CA GLU A 59 -21.79 -2.65 -3.63
C GLU A 59 -20.90 -1.71 -2.83
N VAL A 60 -21.49 -0.90 -1.93
CA VAL A 60 -20.73 -0.05 -1.00
C VAL A 60 -19.81 -0.87 -0.11
N TYR A 61 -20.30 -2.00 0.41
CA TYR A 61 -19.50 -2.87 1.28
C TYR A 61 -18.32 -3.50 0.52
N GLU A 62 -18.51 -3.94 -0.73
CA GLU A 62 -17.40 -4.45 -1.55
C GLU A 62 -16.34 -3.38 -1.85
N LYS A 63 -16.73 -2.10 -2.02
CA LYS A 63 -15.77 -0.99 -2.12
C LYS A 63 -15.02 -0.77 -0.82
N ALA A 64 -15.71 -0.81 0.31
CA ALA A 64 -15.08 -0.66 1.62
C ALA A 64 -14.08 -1.78 1.92
N LYS A 65 -14.34 -3.01 1.47
CA LYS A 65 -13.40 -4.13 1.61
C LYS A 65 -12.07 -3.86 0.93
N LEU A 66 -12.06 -3.18 -0.23
CA LEU A 66 -10.80 -2.78 -0.87
C LEU A 66 -9.98 -1.82 0.00
N VAL A 67 -10.65 -0.89 0.69
CA VAL A 67 -9.99 0.01 1.66
C VAL A 67 -9.41 -0.83 2.79
N ARG A 68 -10.24 -1.65 3.45
CA ARG A 68 -9.79 -2.51 4.55
C ARG A 68 -8.62 -3.39 4.14
N ASP A 69 -8.73 -4.10 3.02
CA ASP A 69 -7.73 -5.04 2.53
C ASP A 69 -6.40 -4.32 2.21
N ALA A 70 -6.44 -3.05 1.78
CA ALA A 70 -5.25 -2.22 1.65
C ALA A 70 -4.60 -1.91 3.01
N PHE A 71 -5.39 -1.51 4.02
CA PHE A 71 -4.90 -1.22 5.38
C PHE A 71 -4.31 -2.44 6.09
N ILE A 72 -5.03 -3.57 6.09
CA ILE A 72 -4.62 -4.79 6.82
C ILE A 72 -3.61 -5.63 6.03
N GLY A 73 -3.69 -5.62 4.70
CA GLY A 73 -2.97 -6.52 3.82
C GLY A 73 -1.66 -5.94 3.35
N ALA A 74 -1.56 -5.66 2.05
CA ALA A 74 -0.31 -5.29 1.39
C ALA A 74 0.40 -4.08 2.00
N ALA A 75 -0.33 -3.05 2.46
CA ALA A 75 0.31 -1.87 3.07
C ALA A 75 0.76 -2.13 4.52
N ASN A 76 0.13 -3.10 5.20
CA ASN A 76 0.43 -3.51 6.58
C ASN A 76 0.47 -2.30 7.54
N ILE A 77 -0.59 -1.49 7.55
CA ILE A 77 -0.68 -0.23 8.29
C ILE A 77 -1.43 -0.41 9.61
N ASP A 78 -2.61 -1.02 9.57
CA ASP A 78 -3.46 -1.20 10.74
C ASP A 78 -4.15 -2.56 10.67
N HIS A 79 -3.68 -3.50 11.48
CA HIS A 79 -4.25 -4.86 11.55
C HIS A 79 -5.58 -4.92 12.29
N ASP A 80 -5.89 -3.90 13.08
CA ASP A 80 -7.12 -3.80 13.85
C ASP A 80 -8.22 -3.07 13.06
N PHE A 81 -7.93 -2.65 11.83
CA PHE A 81 -8.87 -1.96 10.95
C PHE A 81 -10.00 -2.90 10.52
N ALA A 82 -11.20 -2.69 11.08
CA ALA A 82 -12.38 -3.51 10.82
C ALA A 82 -13.55 -2.65 10.33
N LEU A 83 -14.29 -3.18 9.36
CA LEU A 83 -15.49 -2.55 8.81
C LEU A 83 -16.72 -2.95 9.63
N GLY A 84 -17.54 -1.96 9.96
CA GLY A 84 -18.85 -2.15 10.59
C GLY A 84 -19.98 -2.19 9.57
N ALA A 85 -21.11 -1.57 9.92
CA ALA A 85 -22.28 -1.53 9.04
C ALA A 85 -22.12 -0.50 7.91
N VAL A 86 -22.78 -0.76 6.77
CA VAL A 86 -23.05 0.27 5.77
C VAL A 86 -24.29 1.06 6.22
N ILE A 87 -24.20 2.38 6.21
CA ILE A 87 -25.28 3.28 6.60
C ILE A 87 -25.92 3.87 5.33
N ASP A 88 -27.24 3.69 5.19
CA ASP A 88 -28.09 4.33 4.19
C ASP A 88 -28.77 5.57 4.79
N TYR A 89 -28.49 6.75 4.24
CA TYR A 89 -29.07 8.03 4.63
C TYR A 89 -30.20 8.50 3.69
N SER A 90 -30.66 7.65 2.76
CA SER A 90 -31.74 7.99 1.81
C SER A 90 -33.11 8.18 2.47
N SER A 91 -33.30 7.68 3.69
CA SER A 91 -34.50 7.88 4.52
C SER A 91 -34.26 8.86 5.66
N GLN A 92 -35.36 9.38 6.24
CA GLN A 92 -35.29 10.29 7.40
C GLN A 92 -34.57 9.68 8.61
N VAL A 93 -34.66 8.37 8.78
CA VAL A 93 -33.92 7.61 9.78
C VAL A 93 -32.85 6.80 9.06
N PRO A 94 -31.56 6.91 9.42
CA PRO A 94 -30.51 6.12 8.78
C PRO A 94 -30.71 4.61 8.98
N ILE A 95 -30.55 3.83 7.90
CA ILE A 95 -30.68 2.36 7.93
C ILE A 95 -29.29 1.76 8.01
N ARG A 96 -29.07 0.81 8.93
CA ARG A 96 -27.79 0.10 9.10
C ARG A 96 -27.87 -1.29 8.48
N HIS A 97 -27.03 -1.55 7.48
CA HIS A 97 -26.87 -2.84 6.84
C HIS A 97 -25.64 -3.55 7.42
N VAL A 98 -25.88 -4.64 8.14
CA VAL A 98 -24.81 -5.44 8.74
C VAL A 98 -24.50 -6.61 7.82
N PHE A 99 -23.22 -6.79 7.52
CA PHE A 99 -22.71 -7.88 6.69
C PHE A 99 -21.95 -8.87 7.58
N ALA A 100 -22.25 -10.15 7.44
CA ALA A 100 -21.54 -11.21 8.16
C ALA A 100 -20.42 -11.75 7.26
N GLU A 101 -19.18 -11.70 7.75
CA GLU A 101 -18.03 -12.29 7.08
C GLU A 101 -17.41 -13.40 7.93
N ALA A 102 -16.97 -14.47 7.28
CA ALA A 102 -16.09 -15.45 7.90
C ALA A 102 -14.64 -14.99 7.73
N SER A 103 -14.02 -14.55 8.82
CA SER A 103 -12.60 -14.17 8.83
C SER A 103 -11.72 -15.41 9.07
N ALA A 104 -10.75 -15.64 8.18
CA ALA A 104 -9.64 -16.56 8.44
C ALA A 104 -8.55 -15.78 9.18
N GLY A 105 -8.28 -16.13 10.44
CA GLY A 105 -7.27 -15.44 11.24
C GLY A 105 -5.87 -15.61 10.66
N ALA A 106 -5.21 -14.50 10.31
CA ALA A 106 -3.80 -14.45 9.98
C ALA A 106 -3.02 -13.77 11.12
N MET A 107 -1.87 -14.34 11.51
CA MET A 107 -0.96 -13.71 12.46
C MET A 107 0.03 -12.82 11.71
N ALA A 108 0.18 -11.57 12.15
CA ALA A 108 1.14 -10.62 11.61
C ALA A 108 2.37 -10.44 12.52
N THR A 109 3.51 -10.17 11.90
CA THR A 109 4.76 -9.79 12.56
C THR A 109 4.93 -8.28 12.50
N ALA A 110 5.06 -7.62 13.65
CA ALA A 110 5.31 -6.18 13.73
C ALA A 110 6.70 -5.83 13.17
N SER A 111 6.77 -4.84 12.28
CA SER A 111 8.03 -4.23 11.85
C SER A 111 8.26 -2.96 12.66
N ALA A 112 9.34 -2.92 13.44
CA ALA A 112 9.70 -1.74 14.22
C ALA A 112 10.23 -0.62 13.32
N VAL A 113 9.69 0.59 13.48
CA VAL A 113 10.26 1.81 12.92
C VAL A 113 11.24 2.36 13.96
N GLY A 114 12.50 2.57 13.58
CA GLY A 114 13.49 3.20 14.46
C GLY A 114 13.24 4.70 14.55
N GLU A 115 12.93 5.21 15.74
CA GLU A 115 12.85 6.65 15.99
C GLU A 115 14.24 7.22 16.30
N ALA A 116 14.69 8.20 15.52
CA ALA A 116 15.91 8.95 15.82
C ALA A 116 15.55 10.09 16.79
N ILE A 117 16.02 10.00 18.03
CA ILE A 117 15.79 11.04 19.04
C ILE A 117 16.75 12.21 18.76
N ILE A 118 16.22 13.34 18.29
CA ILE A 118 16.95 14.60 18.14
C ILE A 118 16.75 15.42 19.42
N SER A 119 17.83 15.84 20.07
CA SER A 119 17.76 16.68 21.28
C SER A 119 17.47 18.15 20.93
N PRO A 120 16.75 18.89 21.79
CA PRO A 120 16.51 20.32 21.58
C PRO A 120 17.82 21.12 21.63
N PRO A 121 17.90 22.26 20.90
CA PRO A 121 18.97 23.24 21.05
C PRO A 121 19.09 23.75 22.49
N SER A 122 20.32 24.02 22.94
CA SER A 122 20.57 24.61 24.26
C SER A 122 20.16 26.08 24.31
N GLY A 123 19.60 26.53 25.43
CA GLY A 123 19.34 27.95 25.69
C GLY A 123 17.96 28.46 25.27
N LEU A 124 17.03 27.57 24.91
CA LEU A 124 15.63 27.92 24.65
C LEU A 124 14.91 28.31 25.95
N SER A 125 14.09 29.36 25.89
CA SER A 125 13.07 29.63 26.90
C SER A 125 12.01 28.53 26.92
N GLU A 126 11.19 28.49 27.96
CA GLU A 126 10.14 27.47 28.12
C GLU A 126 9.15 27.48 26.94
N ASN A 127 8.74 28.66 26.48
CA ASN A 127 7.86 28.83 25.32
C ASN A 127 8.54 28.38 24.02
N GLU A 128 9.80 28.74 23.80
CA GLU A 128 10.55 28.30 22.61
C GLU A 128 10.77 26.78 22.61
N LEU A 129 10.99 26.18 23.77
CA LEU A 129 11.10 24.73 23.92
C LEU A 129 9.78 24.02 23.60
N GLU A 130 8.63 24.58 24.02
CA GLU A 130 7.31 24.04 23.70
C GLU A 130 7.02 24.12 22.20
N GLN A 131 7.29 25.26 21.57
CA GLN A 131 7.15 25.43 20.12
C GLN A 131 8.05 24.46 19.34
N TRP A 132 9.30 24.31 19.77
CA TRP A 132 10.23 23.37 19.14
C TRP A 132 9.71 21.92 19.23
N LYS A 133 9.19 21.50 20.40
CA LYS A 133 8.60 20.16 20.57
C LYS A 133 7.38 19.97 19.67
N ALA A 134 6.50 20.97 19.57
CA ALA A 134 5.33 20.91 18.71
C ALA A 134 5.72 20.80 17.23
N TYR A 135 6.70 21.59 16.80
CA TYR A 135 7.25 21.53 15.45
C TYR A 135 7.84 20.14 15.12
N ARG A 136 8.68 19.60 16.02
CA ARG A 136 9.28 18.26 15.85
C ARG A 136 8.23 17.16 15.79
N LYS A 137 7.22 17.21 16.66
CA LYS A 137 6.10 16.26 16.65
C LYS A 137 5.33 16.30 15.33
N GLU A 138 5.14 17.49 14.76
CA GLU A 138 4.51 17.64 13.45
C GLU A 138 5.40 17.11 12.31
N GLU A 139 6.71 17.39 12.31
CA GLU A 139 7.62 16.80 11.32
C GLU A 139 7.63 15.27 11.36
N GLU A 140 7.68 14.68 12.56
CA GLU A 140 7.62 13.23 12.77
C GLU A 140 6.28 12.65 12.30
N TYR A 141 5.19 13.38 12.55
CA TYR A 141 3.87 13.03 12.05
C TYR A 141 3.82 13.00 10.52
N GLN A 142 4.29 14.07 9.86
CA GLN A 142 4.28 14.19 8.40
C GLN A 142 5.16 13.11 7.74
N ALA A 143 6.36 12.86 8.29
CA ALA A 143 7.23 11.80 7.78
C ALA A 143 6.60 10.40 7.93
N ARG A 144 5.89 10.15 9.04
CA ARG A 144 5.14 8.90 9.24
C ARG A 144 3.98 8.79 8.25
N LEU A 145 3.22 9.87 8.05
CA LEU A 145 2.10 9.93 7.13
C LEU A 145 2.55 9.66 5.68
N GLU A 146 3.61 10.33 5.22
CA GLU A 146 4.20 10.11 3.90
C GLU A 146 4.65 8.65 3.71
N SER A 147 5.31 8.07 4.72
CA SER A 147 5.70 6.65 4.73
C SER A 147 4.50 5.69 4.67
N GLN A 148 3.39 6.02 5.33
CA GLN A 148 2.16 5.24 5.25
C GLN A 148 1.48 5.41 3.87
N HIS A 149 1.34 6.63 3.36
CA HIS A 149 0.76 6.91 2.02
C HIS A 149 1.52 6.22 0.90
N SER A 150 2.86 6.23 0.94
CA SER A 150 3.69 5.56 -0.07
C SER A 150 3.45 4.05 -0.21
N ARG A 151 2.81 3.44 0.79
CA ARG A 151 2.38 2.03 0.78
C ARG A 151 0.88 1.88 0.56
N LEU A 152 0.07 2.70 1.24
CA LEU A 152 -1.39 2.61 1.21
C LEU A 152 -1.96 2.89 -0.19
N ILE A 153 -1.51 3.98 -0.81
CA ILE A 153 -2.07 4.43 -2.09
C ILE A 153 -1.84 3.39 -3.20
N PRO A 154 -0.61 2.86 -3.41
CA PRO A 154 -0.42 1.82 -4.42
C PRO A 154 -1.15 0.52 -4.08
N ALA A 155 -1.19 0.12 -2.80
CA ALA A 155 -1.90 -1.08 -2.37
C ALA A 155 -3.41 -1.01 -2.67
N TYR A 156 -4.01 0.18 -2.52
CA TYR A 156 -5.42 0.41 -2.81
C TYR A 156 -5.71 0.53 -4.30
N THR A 157 -4.90 1.30 -5.04
CA THR A 157 -5.19 1.68 -6.43
C THR A 157 -4.73 0.67 -7.47
N ASN A 158 -3.78 -0.22 -7.14
CA ASN A 158 -3.16 -1.12 -8.10
C ASN A 158 -3.01 -2.55 -7.56
N VAL A 159 -3.79 -3.48 -8.12
CA VAL A 159 -3.77 -4.90 -7.74
C VAL A 159 -2.38 -5.55 -7.89
N ASN A 160 -1.59 -5.15 -8.89
CA ASN A 160 -0.23 -5.65 -9.06
C ASN A 160 0.70 -5.10 -7.97
N ALA A 161 0.48 -3.86 -7.51
CA ALA A 161 1.25 -3.27 -6.42
C ALA A 161 0.94 -3.96 -5.10
N ALA A 162 -0.33 -4.19 -4.79
CA ALA A 162 -0.73 -4.98 -3.63
C ALA A 162 -0.05 -6.37 -3.66
N LYS A 163 -0.13 -7.07 -4.81
CA LYS A 163 0.49 -8.39 -4.94
C LYS A 163 2.02 -8.35 -4.82
N MET A 164 2.65 -7.33 -5.38
CA MET A 164 4.09 -7.13 -5.28
C MET A 164 4.55 -6.93 -3.84
N MET A 165 3.84 -6.09 -3.07
CA MET A 165 4.15 -5.85 -1.66
C MET A 165 4.02 -7.14 -0.83
N GLU A 166 2.97 -7.94 -1.06
CA GLU A 166 2.82 -9.26 -0.43
C GLU A 166 4.01 -10.18 -0.73
N LEU A 167 4.44 -10.23 -2.00
CA LEU A 167 5.59 -11.06 -2.39
C LEU A 167 6.88 -10.54 -1.74
N LEU A 168 7.09 -9.23 -1.69
CA LEU A 168 8.26 -8.59 -1.08
C LEU A 168 8.36 -8.80 0.43
N ALA A 169 7.21 -8.99 1.11
CA ALA A 169 7.14 -9.29 2.53
C ALA A 169 7.59 -10.73 2.88
N THR A 170 7.74 -11.61 1.88
CA THR A 170 8.22 -12.97 2.13
C THR A 170 9.70 -12.98 2.53
N LYS A 171 10.05 -13.80 3.52
CA LYS A 171 11.41 -13.84 4.10
C LYS A 171 12.47 -14.41 3.15
N ASN A 172 12.09 -15.41 2.34
CA ASN A 172 13.00 -16.14 1.48
C ASN A 172 12.44 -16.18 0.06
N PHE A 173 13.16 -15.57 -0.89
CA PHE A 173 12.68 -15.52 -2.26
C PHE A 173 13.01 -16.79 -3.06
N SER A 174 11.93 -17.36 -3.57
CA SER A 174 11.81 -17.99 -4.88
C SER A 174 12.64 -17.36 -6.00
N SER A 175 13.33 -18.10 -6.87
CA SER A 175 13.65 -17.58 -8.22
C SER A 175 12.35 -17.26 -8.98
N GLU A 176 11.30 -18.05 -8.76
CA GLU A 176 9.94 -17.78 -9.21
C GLU A 176 9.36 -16.52 -8.60
N THR A 177 9.47 -16.35 -7.28
CA THR A 177 9.03 -15.13 -6.60
C THR A 177 9.73 -13.88 -7.16
N LEU A 178 11.05 -13.93 -7.34
CA LEU A 178 11.82 -12.81 -7.90
C LEU A 178 11.39 -12.46 -9.33
N TYR A 179 11.24 -13.48 -10.19
CA TYR A 179 10.80 -13.24 -11.56
C TYR A 179 9.36 -12.71 -11.59
N ARG A 180 8.49 -13.24 -10.72
CA ARG A 180 7.10 -12.78 -10.61
C ARG A 180 7.01 -11.32 -10.17
N ILE A 181 7.83 -10.88 -9.21
CA ILE A 181 7.89 -9.46 -8.81
C ILE A 181 8.28 -8.60 -10.02
N TYR A 182 9.31 -9.00 -10.78
CA TYR A 182 9.71 -8.29 -11.99
C TYR A 182 8.55 -8.21 -13.02
N GLU A 183 7.85 -9.33 -13.27
CA GLU A 183 6.70 -9.38 -14.19
C GLU A 183 5.55 -8.47 -13.75
N LEU A 184 5.27 -8.39 -12.44
CA LEU A 184 4.21 -7.53 -11.92
C LEU A 184 4.48 -6.05 -12.19
N ALA A 185 5.74 -5.61 -12.12
CA ALA A 185 6.15 -4.25 -12.47
C ALA A 185 6.16 -4.02 -13.99
N GLU A 186 6.68 -4.98 -14.76
CA GLU A 186 6.78 -4.89 -16.21
C GLU A 186 5.40 -4.92 -16.90
N GLY A 187 4.46 -5.68 -16.36
CA GLY A 187 3.16 -5.95 -16.98
C GLY A 187 3.30 -6.87 -18.20
N HIS A 188 2.77 -6.46 -19.35
CA HIS A 188 2.85 -7.27 -20.57
C HIS A 188 4.28 -7.26 -21.14
N PRO A 189 4.83 -8.40 -21.61
CA PRO A 189 6.20 -8.46 -22.16
C PRO A 189 6.50 -7.49 -23.30
N ASP A 190 5.49 -7.05 -24.05
CA ASP A 190 5.62 -6.05 -25.11
C ASP A 190 6.04 -4.67 -24.59
N ASN A 191 5.79 -4.40 -23.30
CA ASN A 191 6.18 -3.15 -22.62
C ASN A 191 7.64 -3.17 -22.13
N ARG A 192 8.36 -4.28 -22.29
CA ARG A 192 9.72 -4.45 -21.72
C ARG A 192 10.67 -3.34 -22.11
N LYS A 193 10.66 -2.93 -23.39
CA LYS A 193 11.56 -1.89 -23.88
C LYS A 193 11.29 -0.54 -23.22
N SER A 194 10.02 -0.15 -23.07
CA SER A 194 9.65 1.11 -22.40
C SER A 194 9.91 1.02 -20.90
N PHE A 195 9.60 -0.12 -20.27
CA PHE A 195 9.87 -0.38 -18.86
C PHE A 195 11.38 -0.28 -18.55
N HIS A 196 12.22 -0.93 -19.37
CA HIS A 196 13.68 -0.84 -19.27
C HIS A 196 14.18 0.60 -19.40
N ALA A 197 13.67 1.35 -20.38
CA ALA A 197 14.05 2.74 -20.56
C ALA A 197 13.63 3.61 -19.36
N GLN A 198 12.42 3.40 -18.82
CA GLN A 198 11.89 4.16 -17.69
C GLN A 198 12.70 3.93 -16.41
N PHE A 199 13.09 2.70 -16.12
CA PHE A 199 13.80 2.34 -14.89
C PHE A 199 15.32 2.18 -15.06
N GLY A 200 15.85 2.55 -16.23
CA GLY A 200 17.29 2.51 -16.52
C GLY A 200 17.89 1.10 -16.49
N ILE A 201 17.12 0.09 -16.90
CA ILE A 201 17.55 -1.32 -16.94
C ILE A 201 18.17 -1.58 -18.31
N THR A 202 19.42 -2.01 -18.34
CA THR A 202 20.06 -2.42 -19.61
C THR A 202 19.65 -3.84 -19.99
N TRP A 203 19.71 -4.15 -21.29
CA TRP A 203 19.51 -5.52 -21.78
C TRP A 203 20.51 -6.52 -21.19
N ASP A 204 21.75 -6.07 -20.94
CA ASP A 204 22.78 -6.89 -20.30
C ASP A 204 22.38 -7.23 -18.85
N GLU A 205 22.03 -6.24 -18.03
CA GLU A 205 21.57 -6.46 -16.66
C GLU A 205 20.36 -7.40 -16.60
N PHE A 206 19.36 -7.19 -17.47
CA PHE A 206 18.20 -8.07 -17.54
C PHE A 206 18.57 -9.50 -17.94
N ASN A 207 19.49 -9.70 -18.89
CA ASN A 207 19.94 -11.04 -19.26
C ASN A 207 20.75 -11.70 -18.14
N ARG A 208 21.61 -10.95 -17.44
CA ARG A 208 22.33 -11.46 -16.25
C ARG A 208 21.36 -11.89 -15.14
N PHE A 209 20.29 -11.13 -14.92
CA PHE A 209 19.19 -11.49 -14.01
C PHE A 209 18.46 -12.75 -14.48
N ARG A 210 18.08 -12.83 -15.76
CA ARG A 210 17.41 -13.99 -16.34
C ARG A 210 18.24 -15.26 -16.25
N ASP A 211 19.54 -15.18 -16.51
CA ASP A 211 20.45 -16.32 -16.34
C ASP A 211 20.44 -16.81 -14.88
N ALA A 212 20.47 -15.90 -13.91
CA ALA A 212 20.43 -16.25 -12.49
C ALA A 212 19.16 -17.00 -12.09
N VAL A 213 17.98 -16.54 -12.50
CA VAL A 213 16.70 -17.11 -12.06
C VAL A 213 16.25 -18.33 -12.86
N HIS A 214 16.74 -18.51 -14.08
CA HIS A 214 16.24 -19.55 -14.99
C HIS A 214 17.25 -20.64 -15.35
N ASN A 215 18.56 -20.40 -15.21
CA ASN A 215 19.58 -21.34 -15.65
C ASN A 215 20.20 -22.14 -14.48
N PRO A 216 19.98 -23.47 -14.40
CA PRO A 216 20.54 -24.31 -13.35
C PRO A 216 22.08 -24.35 -13.33
N ALA A 217 22.74 -24.09 -14.47
CA ALA A 217 24.21 -24.02 -14.51
C ALA A 217 24.75 -22.81 -13.72
N VAL A 218 23.92 -21.81 -13.43
CA VAL A 218 24.29 -20.61 -12.67
C VAL A 218 23.97 -20.77 -11.18
N THR A 219 22.74 -21.16 -10.84
CA THR A 219 22.26 -21.13 -9.45
C THR A 219 21.80 -22.49 -8.91
N GLY A 220 22.00 -23.57 -9.66
CA GLY A 220 21.63 -24.93 -9.29
C GLY A 220 20.12 -25.09 -9.13
N ASP A 221 19.72 -25.86 -8.11
CA ASP A 221 18.32 -26.18 -7.78
C ASP A 221 17.46 -24.96 -7.42
N TRP A 222 18.06 -23.77 -7.28
CA TRP A 222 17.30 -22.55 -7.05
C TRP A 222 16.69 -21.99 -8.33
N ALA A 223 17.27 -22.26 -9.51
CA ALA A 223 16.71 -21.79 -10.78
C ALA A 223 15.34 -22.44 -11.06
N ARG A 224 14.47 -21.78 -11.83
CA ARG A 224 13.18 -22.37 -12.28
C ARG A 224 13.34 -23.47 -13.33
N HIS A 225 14.56 -23.87 -13.68
CA HIS A 225 14.87 -24.84 -14.74
C HIS A 225 14.20 -24.51 -16.09
N ALA A 226 14.06 -23.22 -16.43
CA ALA A 226 13.33 -22.82 -17.64
C ALA A 226 14.12 -23.10 -18.93
N TYR A 227 15.45 -23.22 -18.84
CA TYR A 227 16.31 -23.75 -19.91
C TYR A 227 17.61 -24.31 -19.32
N HIS A 228 18.19 -25.28 -20.02
CA HIS A 228 19.44 -25.97 -19.64
C HIS A 228 20.64 -25.59 -20.51
N ASP A 229 20.46 -24.61 -21.39
CA ASP A 229 21.50 -24.15 -22.31
C ASP A 229 22.60 -23.35 -21.61
N THR A 230 23.69 -23.07 -22.32
CA THR A 230 24.74 -22.15 -21.87
C THR A 230 24.13 -20.80 -21.45
N PRO A 231 24.57 -20.20 -20.33
CA PRO A 231 24.13 -18.86 -19.92
C PRO A 231 24.27 -17.85 -21.07
N ARG A 232 23.30 -16.93 -21.16
CA ARG A 232 23.29 -15.89 -22.20
C ARG A 232 24.41 -14.88 -22.01
N THR A 233 24.91 -14.77 -20.77
CA THR A 233 25.96 -13.86 -20.35
C THR A 233 27.12 -14.62 -19.73
N SER A 234 28.33 -14.07 -19.85
CA SER A 234 29.52 -14.63 -19.21
C SER A 234 29.63 -14.28 -17.72
N ASN A 235 28.77 -13.37 -17.23
CA ASN A 235 28.79 -12.87 -15.86
C ASN A 235 27.37 -12.78 -15.29
N PRO A 236 26.65 -13.91 -15.15
CA PRO A 236 25.29 -13.90 -14.61
C PRO A 236 25.26 -13.39 -13.16
N MET A 237 24.11 -12.88 -12.72
CA MET A 237 23.98 -12.43 -11.32
C MET A 237 24.02 -13.61 -10.34
N THR A 238 24.58 -13.37 -9.15
CA THR A 238 24.37 -14.22 -7.98
C THR A 238 22.94 -14.08 -7.45
N LYS A 239 22.53 -14.97 -6.52
CA LYS A 239 21.20 -14.88 -5.87
C LYS A 239 20.98 -13.54 -5.17
N GLY A 240 21.99 -13.05 -4.44
CA GLY A 240 21.91 -11.78 -3.73
C GLY A 240 21.88 -10.56 -4.65
N GLU A 241 22.61 -10.59 -5.78
CA GLU A 241 22.53 -9.54 -6.81
C GLU A 241 21.15 -9.54 -7.49
N ALA A 242 20.63 -10.71 -7.85
CA ALA A 242 19.30 -10.83 -8.46
C ALA A 242 18.20 -10.33 -7.51
N GLU A 243 18.28 -10.65 -6.22
CA GLU A 243 17.37 -10.11 -5.21
C GLU A 243 17.49 -8.58 -5.10
N SER A 244 18.71 -8.06 -4.98
CA SER A 244 18.94 -6.61 -4.88
C SER A 244 18.44 -5.86 -6.11
N PHE A 245 18.64 -6.44 -7.29
CA PHE A 245 18.15 -5.93 -8.57
C PHE A 245 16.62 -5.83 -8.58
N VAL A 246 15.92 -6.91 -8.23
CA VAL A 246 14.46 -6.94 -8.19
C VAL A 246 13.89 -6.00 -7.13
N ARG A 247 14.46 -5.98 -5.92
CA ARG A 247 14.02 -5.05 -4.86
C ARG A 247 14.17 -3.59 -5.28
N LYS A 248 15.28 -3.24 -5.92
CA LYS A 248 15.50 -1.88 -6.45
C LYS A 248 14.42 -1.50 -7.46
N ILE A 249 14.16 -2.36 -8.44
CA ILE A 249 13.14 -2.11 -9.47
C ILE A 249 11.75 -1.99 -8.84
N ALA A 250 11.41 -2.92 -7.94
CA ALA A 250 10.11 -2.91 -7.26
C ALA A 250 9.89 -1.62 -6.48
N ASN A 251 10.89 -1.16 -5.71
CA ASN A 251 10.80 0.10 -4.97
C ASN A 251 10.63 1.31 -5.90
N GLN A 252 11.41 1.38 -6.99
CA GLN A 252 11.29 2.48 -7.96
C GLN A 252 9.91 2.48 -8.65
N TRP A 253 9.39 1.30 -8.98
CA TRP A 253 8.07 1.17 -9.59
C TRP A 253 6.96 1.55 -8.61
N LEU A 254 7.00 1.08 -7.36
CA LEU A 254 6.04 1.47 -6.33
C LEU A 254 6.04 2.98 -6.08
N GLN A 255 7.22 3.60 -6.03
CA GLN A 255 7.35 5.07 -5.90
C GLN A 255 6.76 5.83 -7.08
N SER A 256 6.72 5.23 -8.27
CA SER A 256 6.12 5.87 -9.45
C SER A 256 4.58 5.82 -9.48
N LEU A 257 3.96 5.13 -8.53
CA LEU A 257 2.50 5.00 -8.40
C LEU A 257 1.88 5.97 -7.39
N VAL A 258 2.71 6.71 -6.67
CA VAL A 258 2.32 7.71 -5.66
C VAL A 258 2.42 9.09 -6.30
#